data_AF-A0A2N7BCY0-F1
#
_entry.id   AF-A0A2N7BCY0-F1
#
_cell.length_a   1.000
_cell.length_b   1.000
_cell.length_c   1.000
_cell.angle_alpha   90.00
_cell.angle_beta   90.00
_cell.angle_gamma   90.00
#
_symmetry.space_group_name_H-M   'P 1'
#
loop_
_entity.id
_entity.type
_entity.pdbx_description
1 polymer ?
#
loop_
_entity_poly.entity_id
_entity_poly.type
_entity_poly.pdbx_seq_one_letter_code
_entity_poly.pdbx_strand_id
1 'polypeptide(L)'
;MKIVEYKKAPGRKIVKRMSLQTKSTLLSIVSLIVFVYGIIVLAKAVWLESTNEVFNRWFLLGIYAIALVVGGMIMYGNALQMRVRVDTRKEMRRFFRKNRRELAHRKEAAAKKQKPKEEKSHKEKEKENPAKSI
;
A
#
# COMPACT_ATOMS: atom_id res chain seq x y z
N MET A 1 -3.21 -1.10 35.87
CA MET A 1 -2.28 -0.56 34.85
C MET A 1 -2.99 0.56 34.09
N LYS A 2 -2.63 1.83 34.33
CA LYS A 2 -3.14 2.97 33.55
C LYS A 2 -2.34 3.04 32.24
N ILE A 3 -3.02 2.88 31.11
CA ILE A 3 -2.43 3.03 29.78
C ILE A 3 -2.18 4.53 29.59
N VAL A 4 -0.92 4.93 29.61
CA VAL A 4 -0.51 6.33 29.41
C VAL A 4 -0.91 6.74 27.99
N GLU A 5 -1.89 7.64 27.89
CA GLU A 5 -2.38 8.15 26.63
C GLU A 5 -1.35 9.14 26.05
N TYR A 6 -0.42 8.64 25.23
CA TYR A 6 0.55 9.50 24.55
C TYR A 6 -0.17 10.41 23.56
N LYS A 7 -0.40 11.67 23.97
CA LYS A 7 -0.91 12.75 23.11
C LYS A 7 -0.01 12.86 21.87
N LYS A 8 -0.47 12.32 20.74
CA LYS A 8 0.33 12.26 19.50
C LYS A 8 0.82 13.66 19.10
N ALA A 9 2.13 13.80 18.98
CA ALA A 9 2.81 15.05 18.59
C ALA A 9 2.18 15.66 17.32
N PRO A 10 1.99 16.99 17.27
CA PRO A 10 1.25 17.68 16.20
C PRO A 10 1.84 17.42 14.80
N GLY A 11 3.15 17.25 14.68
CA GLY A 11 3.82 16.89 13.42
C GLY A 11 3.36 15.54 12.82
N ARG A 12 3.07 14.53 13.66
CA ARG A 12 2.51 13.25 13.19
C ARG A 12 1.12 13.42 12.59
N LYS A 13 0.35 14.44 13.01
CA LYS A 13 -1.00 14.69 12.48
C LYS A 13 -0.96 15.23 11.06
N ILE A 14 0.05 16.03 10.71
CA ILE A 14 0.24 16.58 9.36
C ILE A 14 0.65 15.48 8.39
N VAL A 15 1.69 14.72 8.76
CA VAL A 15 2.16 13.58 7.97
C VAL A 15 1.06 12.53 7.80
N LYS A 16 0.20 12.31 8.80
CA LYS A 16 -0.89 11.33 8.71
C LYS A 16 -2.07 11.79 7.83
N ARG A 17 -2.26 13.09 7.60
CA ARG A 17 -3.33 13.61 6.74
C ARG A 17 -3.00 13.59 5.25
N MET A 18 -1.72 13.48 4.89
CA MET A 18 -1.29 13.48 3.49
C MET A 18 -1.49 12.10 2.86
N SER A 19 -2.12 12.06 1.67
CA SER A 19 -2.35 10.81 0.95
C SER A 19 -1.02 10.10 0.67
N LEU A 20 -0.99 8.78 0.89
CA LEU A 20 0.20 7.96 0.59
C LEU A 20 0.62 8.07 -0.89
N GLN A 21 -0.31 8.38 -1.79
CA GLN A 21 -0.01 8.59 -3.20
C GLN A 21 0.82 9.86 -3.40
N THR A 22 0.40 10.98 -2.81
CA THR A 22 1.11 12.26 -2.93
C THR A 22 2.53 12.16 -2.37
N LYS A 23 2.72 11.44 -1.26
CA LYS A 23 4.06 11.20 -0.68
C LYS A 23 4.97 10.42 -1.62
N SER A 24 4.45 9.37 -2.26
CA SER A 24 5.22 8.56 -3.22
C SER A 24 5.55 9.35 -4.48
N THR A 25 4.61 10.14 -5.01
CA THR A 25 4.87 11.00 -6.18
C THR A 25 5.92 12.07 -5.87
N LEU A 26 5.82 12.74 -4.71
CA LEU A 26 6.81 13.74 -4.32
C LEU A 26 8.20 13.10 -4.15
N LEU A 27 8.27 11.94 -3.49
CA LEU A 27 9.53 11.23 -3.30
C LEU A 27 10.15 10.78 -4.62
N SER A 28 9.33 10.34 -5.57
CA SER A 28 9.76 9.97 -6.92
C SER A 28 10.33 11.16 -7.69
N ILE A 29 9.66 12.32 -7.64
CA ILE A 29 10.13 13.54 -8.31
C ILE A 29 11.46 13.98 -7.69
N VAL A 30 11.54 14.01 -6.36
CA VAL A 30 12.77 14.39 -5.64
C VAL A 30 13.92 13.44 -5.99
N SER A 31 13.70 12.12 -5.97
CA SER A 31 14.74 11.16 -6.33
C SER A 31 15.21 11.30 -7.78
N LEU A 32 14.31 11.65 -8.71
CA LEU A 32 14.67 11.89 -10.10
C LEU A 32 15.55 13.13 -10.24
N ILE A 33 15.21 14.22 -9.53
CA ILE A 33 16.02 15.45 -9.52
C ILE A 33 17.43 15.16 -8.97
N VAL A 34 17.53 14.43 -7.86
CA VAL A 34 18.82 14.05 -7.26
C VAL A 34 19.64 13.19 -8.22
N PHE A 35 19.01 12.25 -8.91
CA PHE A 35 19.67 11.39 -9.88
C PHE A 35 20.22 12.19 -11.08
N VAL A 36 19.39 13.06 -11.66
CA VAL A 36 19.80 13.95 -12.77
C VAL A 36 20.93 14.86 -12.33
N TYR A 37 20.85 15.42 -11.11
CA TYR A 37 21.91 16.23 -10.55
C TYR A 37 23.22 15.45 -10.41
N GLY A 38 23.16 14.20 -9.92
CA GLY A 38 24.33 13.32 -9.85
C GLY A 38 25.01 13.09 -11.21
N ILE A 39 24.23 12.91 -12.28
CA ILE A 39 24.76 12.77 -13.65
C ILE A 39 25.45 14.07 -14.12
N ILE A 40 24.86 15.24 -13.85
CA ILE A 40 25.45 16.53 -14.22
C ILE A 40 26.80 16.72 -13.52
N VAL A 41 26.87 16.38 -12.23
CA VAL A 41 28.11 16.46 -11.45
C VAL A 41 29.16 15.48 -11.99
N LEU A 42 28.75 14.29 -12.43
CA LEU A 42 29.64 13.31 -13.07
C LEU A 42 30.18 13.83 -14.40
N ALA A 43 29.36 14.46 -15.23
CA ALA A 43 29.79 15.09 -16.47
C ALA A 43 30.79 16.23 -16.23
N LYS A 44 30.59 17.02 -15.17
CA LYS A 44 31.58 18.04 -14.75
C LYS A 44 32.89 17.42 -14.29
N ALA A 45 32.83 16.29 -13.59
CA ALA A 45 33.99 15.54 -13.15
C ALA A 45 34.85 15.08 -14.36
N VAL A 46 34.22 14.46 -15.37
CA VAL A 46 34.88 14.03 -16.62
C VAL A 46 35.40 15.23 -17.44
N TRP A 47 34.73 16.38 -17.39
CA TRP A 47 35.26 17.58 -18.03
C TRP A 47 36.55 18.06 -17.35
N LEU A 48 36.63 17.99 -16.01
CA LEU A 48 37.83 18.34 -15.25
C LEU A 48 38.98 17.36 -15.50
N GLU A 49 38.70 16.07 -15.70
CA GLU A 49 39.68 15.08 -16.18
C GLU A 49 40.32 15.54 -17.48
N SER A 50 39.49 15.91 -18.47
CA SER A 50 39.96 16.33 -19.78
C SER A 50 40.75 17.63 -19.78
N THR A 51 40.68 18.43 -18.71
CA THR A 51 41.40 19.70 -18.58
C THR A 51 42.70 19.60 -17.79
N ASN A 52 43.16 18.39 -17.44
CA ASN A 52 44.41 18.14 -16.68
C ASN A 52 44.48 18.88 -15.33
N GLU A 53 43.33 19.05 -14.67
CA GLU A 53 43.24 19.56 -13.30
C GLU A 53 43.80 18.55 -12.27
N VAL A 54 44.04 19.01 -11.04
CA VAL A 54 44.63 18.18 -9.98
C VAL A 54 43.80 16.91 -9.79
N PHE A 55 44.43 15.72 -9.91
CA PHE A 55 43.78 14.41 -9.82
C PHE A 55 42.78 14.30 -8.66
N ASN A 56 43.16 14.80 -7.48
CA ASN A 56 42.33 14.80 -6.28
C ASN A 56 40.97 15.50 -6.49
N ARG A 57 40.92 16.62 -7.23
CA ARG A 57 39.69 17.41 -7.40
C ARG A 57 38.66 16.67 -8.21
N TRP A 58 39.02 16.17 -9.38
CA TRP A 58 38.08 15.42 -10.21
C TRP A 58 37.73 14.07 -9.57
N PHE A 59 38.69 13.36 -8.97
CA PHE A 59 38.42 12.07 -8.33
C PHE A 59 37.42 12.17 -7.17
N LEU A 60 37.58 13.16 -6.28
CA LEU A 60 36.59 13.41 -5.22
C LEU A 60 35.20 13.77 -5.79
N LEU A 61 35.17 14.59 -6.83
CA LEU A 61 33.94 14.96 -7.53
C LEU A 61 33.24 13.74 -8.15
N GLY A 62 34.02 12.82 -8.73
CA GLY A 62 33.54 11.56 -9.28
C GLY A 62 32.92 10.65 -8.21
N ILE A 63 33.60 10.46 -7.09
CA ILE A 63 33.08 9.67 -5.96
C ILE A 63 31.79 10.30 -5.41
N TYR A 64 31.77 11.63 -5.25
CA TYR A 64 30.59 12.34 -4.78
C TYR A 64 29.40 12.19 -5.75
N ALA A 65 29.66 12.25 -7.06
CA ALA A 65 28.65 12.01 -8.08
C ALA A 65 28.11 10.57 -8.03
N ILE A 66 28.97 9.57 -7.87
CA ILE A 66 28.57 8.16 -7.74
C ILE A 66 27.69 7.98 -6.50
N ALA A 67 28.08 8.55 -5.36
CA ALA A 67 27.28 8.49 -4.13
C ALA A 67 25.89 9.13 -4.32
N LEU A 68 25.82 10.26 -5.02
CA LEU A 68 24.55 10.92 -5.38
C LEU A 68 23.68 10.07 -6.30
N VAL A 69 24.27 9.43 -7.32
CA VAL A 69 23.56 8.57 -8.26
C VAL A 69 22.99 7.34 -7.55
N VAL A 70 23.81 6.65 -6.76
CA VAL A 70 23.39 5.47 -5.98
C VAL A 70 22.34 5.85 -4.94
N GLY A 71 22.55 6.97 -4.23
CA GLY A 71 21.59 7.49 -3.27
C GLY A 71 20.24 7.83 -3.91
N GLY A 72 20.26 8.51 -5.06
CA GLY A 72 19.06 8.83 -5.85
C GLY A 72 18.32 7.57 -6.29
N MET A 73 19.05 6.54 -6.73
CA MET A 73 18.48 5.27 -7.20
C MET A 73 17.84 4.46 -6.06
N ILE A 74 18.48 4.39 -4.89
CA ILE A 74 17.89 3.75 -3.69
C ILE A 74 16.62 4.47 -3.26
N MET A 75 16.65 5.81 -3.26
CA MET A 75 15.49 6.63 -2.87
C MET A 75 14.32 6.47 -3.85
N TYR A 76 14.62 6.35 -5.14
CA TYR A 76 13.64 6.05 -6.19
C TYR A 76 13.01 4.66 -6.00
N GLY A 77 13.81 3.64 -5.69
CA GLY A 77 13.32 2.28 -5.39
C GLY A 77 12.35 2.25 -4.20
N ASN A 78 12.66 3.00 -3.14
CA ASN A 78 11.76 3.16 -2.00
C ASN A 78 10.44 3.85 -2.39
N ALA A 79 10.48 4.86 -3.26
CA ALA A 79 9.29 5.55 -3.76
C ALA A 79 8.38 4.61 -4.58
N LEU A 80 8.97 3.77 -5.44
CA LEU A 80 8.30 2.73 -6.22
C LEU A 80 7.61 1.70 -5.32
N GLN A 81 8.31 1.21 -4.30
CA GLN A 81 7.74 0.23 -3.37
C GLN A 81 6.53 0.80 -2.62
N MET A 82 6.56 2.09 -2.28
CA MET A 82 5.39 2.76 -1.68
C MET A 82 4.21 2.84 -2.64
N ARG A 83 4.45 3.11 -3.93
CA ARG A 83 3.40 3.12 -4.96
C ARG A 83 2.74 1.75 -5.10
N VAL A 84 3.55 0.71 -5.27
CA VAL A 84 3.08 -0.69 -5.41
C VAL A 84 2.28 -1.13 -4.18
N ARG A 85 2.73 -0.78 -2.96
CA ARG A 85 1.99 -1.08 -1.72
C ARG A 85 0.62 -0.39 -1.63
N VAL A 86 0.48 0.79 -2.23
CA VAL A 86 -0.81 1.50 -2.25
C VAL A 86 -1.77 0.85 -3.22
N ASP A 87 -1.31 0.49 -4.41
CA ASP A 87 -2.14 -0.11 -5.45
C ASP A 87 -2.60 -1.51 -5.05
N THR A 88 -1.68 -2.35 -4.56
CA THR A 88 -2.01 -3.67 -3.99
C THR A 88 -3.02 -3.59 -2.84
N ARG A 89 -2.93 -2.59 -1.95
CA ARG A 89 -3.93 -2.40 -0.89
C ARG A 89 -5.30 -1.99 -1.42
N LYS A 90 -5.36 -1.17 -2.47
CA LYS A 90 -6.62 -0.77 -3.11
C LYS A 90 -7.28 -1.97 -3.78
N GLU A 91 -6.51 -2.80 -4.48
CA GLU A 91 -6.99 -4.02 -5.12
C GLU A 91 -7.45 -5.05 -4.08
N MET A 92 -6.65 -5.32 -3.05
CA MET A 92 -7.03 -6.20 -1.95
C MET A 92 -8.35 -5.76 -1.29
N ARG A 93 -8.54 -4.47 -1.03
CA ARG A 93 -9.82 -3.97 -0.47
C ARG A 93 -11.01 -4.24 -1.39
N ARG A 94 -10.84 -4.06 -2.70
CA ARG A 94 -11.89 -4.37 -3.68
C ARG A 94 -12.17 -5.87 -3.71
N PHE A 95 -11.13 -6.69 -3.66
CA PHE A 95 -11.22 -8.15 -3.63
C PHE A 95 -11.94 -8.65 -2.38
N PHE A 96 -11.52 -8.23 -1.18
CA PHE A 96 -12.19 -8.58 0.08
C PHE A 96 -13.64 -8.11 0.12
N ARG A 97 -13.96 -6.92 -0.43
CA ARG A 97 -15.34 -6.43 -0.49
C ARG A 97 -16.22 -7.27 -1.42
N LYS A 98 -15.69 -7.71 -2.56
CA LYS A 98 -16.40 -8.62 -3.48
C LYS A 98 -16.61 -9.99 -2.83
N ASN A 99 -15.54 -10.57 -2.29
CA ASN A 99 -15.59 -11.88 -1.65
C ASN A 99 -16.54 -11.91 -0.44
N ARG A 100 -16.58 -10.83 0.37
CA ARG A 100 -17.52 -10.72 1.49
C ARG A 100 -18.99 -10.68 1.05
N ARG A 101 -19.29 -10.05 -0.10
CA ARG A 101 -20.64 -10.01 -0.67
C ARG A 101 -21.06 -11.38 -1.22
N GLU A 102 -20.16 -12.05 -1.92
CA GLU A 102 -20.41 -13.41 -2.41
C GLU A 102 -20.62 -14.40 -1.26
N LEU A 103 -19.82 -14.31 -0.20
CA LEU A 103 -20.00 -15.10 1.01
C LEU A 103 -21.33 -14.80 1.71
N ALA A 104 -21.76 -13.53 1.75
CA ALA A 104 -23.06 -13.15 2.31
C ALA A 104 -24.22 -13.75 1.48
N HIS A 105 -24.18 -13.62 0.16
CA HIS A 105 -25.20 -14.22 -0.73
C HIS A 105 -25.22 -15.75 -0.66
N ARG A 106 -24.06 -16.41 -0.53
CA ARG A 106 -24.00 -17.88 -0.32
C ARG A 106 -24.63 -18.29 1.01
N LYS A 107 -24.42 -17.52 2.09
CA LYS A 107 -25.05 -17.77 3.39
C LYS A 107 -26.58 -17.55 3.34
N GLU A 108 -27.04 -16.51 2.67
CA GLU A 108 -28.47 -16.26 2.45
C GLU A 108 -29.13 -17.36 1.61
N ALA A 109 -28.46 -17.83 0.56
CA ALA A 109 -28.93 -18.94 -0.27
C ALA A 109 -28.97 -20.27 0.50
N ALA A 110 -27.99 -20.52 1.39
CA ALA A 110 -27.98 -21.69 2.26
C ALA A 110 -29.11 -21.63 3.30
N ALA A 111 -29.36 -20.46 3.90
CA ALA A 111 -30.46 -20.26 4.84
C ALA A 111 -31.84 -20.41 4.18
N LYS A 112 -32.01 -19.93 2.94
CA LYS A 112 -33.24 -20.15 2.14
C LYS A 112 -33.45 -21.61 1.73
N LYS A 113 -32.40 -22.44 1.66
CA LYS A 113 -32.54 -23.90 1.39
C LYS A 113 -32.93 -24.71 2.64
N GLN A 114 -32.67 -24.21 3.84
CA GLN A 114 -33.02 -24.88 5.10
C GLN A 114 -34.49 -24.62 5.51
N LYS A 115 -35.00 -23.40 5.32
CA LYS A 115 -36.41 -23.05 5.61
C LYS A 115 -37.48 -23.94 4.94
N PRO A 116 -37.36 -24.36 3.66
CA PRO A 116 -38.38 -25.21 3.03
C PRO A 116 -38.38 -26.66 3.55
N LYS A 117 -37.39 -27.10 4.32
CA LYS A 117 -37.38 -28.42 4.96
C LYS A 117 -38.05 -28.41 6.35
N GLU A 118 -37.87 -27.35 7.13
CA GLU A 118 -38.57 -27.20 8.43
C GLU A 118 -40.07 -26.95 8.24
N GLU A 119 -40.47 -26.15 7.25
CA GLU A 119 -41.88 -25.85 6.99
C GLU A 119 -42.65 -27.07 6.44
N LYS A 120 -41.97 -27.98 5.73
CA LYS A 120 -42.55 -29.28 5.32
C LYS A 120 -42.65 -30.27 6.49
N SER A 121 -41.65 -30.32 7.37
CA SER A 121 -41.68 -31.20 8.55
C SER A 121 -42.76 -30.81 9.56
N HIS A 122 -43.07 -29.51 9.70
CA HIS A 122 -44.14 -29.05 10.60
C HIS A 122 -45.54 -29.35 10.05
N LYS A 123 -45.75 -29.25 8.73
CA LYS A 123 -47.02 -29.61 8.07
C LYS A 123 -47.28 -31.12 8.02
N GLU A 124 -46.24 -31.94 8.03
CA GLU A 124 -46.36 -33.40 8.07
C GLU A 124 -46.73 -33.90 9.47
N LYS A 125 -46.15 -33.30 10.53
CA LYS A 125 -46.51 -33.57 11.93
C LYS A 125 -47.93 -33.09 12.32
N GLU A 126 -48.45 -32.06 11.66
CA GLU A 126 -49.82 -31.58 11.87
C GLU A 126 -50.88 -32.46 11.17
N LYS A 127 -50.49 -33.20 10.12
CA LYS A 127 -51.37 -34.16 9.43
C LYS A 127 -51.43 -35.54 10.08
N GLU A 128 -50.43 -35.90 10.89
CA GLU A 128 -50.33 -37.23 11.52
C GLU A 128 -51.09 -37.33 12.86
N ASN A 129 -51.64 -36.23 13.40
CA ASN A 129 -52.40 -36.27 14.64
C ASN A 129 -53.74 -35.52 14.58
N PRO A 130 -54.74 -36.04 13.83
CA PRO A 130 -56.09 -35.48 13.82
C PRO A 130 -56.92 -35.81 15.08
N ALA A 131 -56.35 -36.45 16.12
CA ALA A 131 -57.11 -36.97 17.27
C ALA A 131 -56.95 -36.16 18.57
N LYS A 132 -56.59 -34.87 18.49
CA LYS A 132 -56.50 -34.01 19.68
C LYS A 132 -57.17 -32.65 19.49
N SER A 133 -58.44 -32.67 19.12
CA SER A 133 -59.37 -31.60 19.48
C SER A 133 -60.70 -32.26 19.86
N ILE A 134 -60.92 -32.30 21.18
CA ILE A 134 -62.20 -32.55 21.84
C ILE A 134 -63.28 -31.65 21.25
#